data_AF-A0A7Y3R8B2-F1
#
_entry.id   AF-A0A7Y3R8B2-F1
#
_cell.length_a   1.000
_cell.length_b   1.000
_cell.length_c   1.000
_cell.angle_alpha   90.00
_cell.angle_beta   90.00
_cell.angle_gamma   90.00
#
_symmetry.space_group_name_H-M   'P 1'
#
loop_
_entity.id
_entity.type
_entity.pdbx_description
1 polymer ?
#
loop_
_entity_poly.entity_id
_entity_poly.type
_entity_poly.pdbx_seq_one_letter_code
_entity_poly.pdbx_strand_id
1 'polypeptide(L)'
;METKDYLKDIQDIKQMMSQSSRFMSLSGLSGVLAGVYSLIGAWLAYKTIYFDTSTSGSYRDLVISFEAVYRLLLIGISVMILSIITGLFLSLRKATKGKEEFWNPTSRRLLINFLIPLLTGGFFIVFLIEKNILELVAPLTLIFYGLACVNASKYTLGDVRYLGITQILLGLLSTWFLSYGLLFWALGFGVCNILYGSIMYFKYDRK
;
A
#
# COMPACT_ATOMS: atom_id res chain seq x y z
N MET A 1 33.32 -39.65 2.19
CA MET A 1 33.24 -38.45 1.31
C MET A 1 31.79 -38.06 0.98
N GLU A 2 30.77 -38.71 1.55
CA GLU A 2 29.35 -38.53 1.17
C GLU A 2 28.56 -37.50 2.00
N THR A 3 29.08 -37.10 3.17
CA THR A 3 28.37 -36.18 4.08
C THR A 3 28.34 -34.71 3.63
N LYS A 4 29.13 -34.32 2.62
CA LYS A 4 29.09 -32.95 2.07
C LYS A 4 27.97 -32.77 1.02
N ASP A 5 27.50 -33.84 0.39
CA ASP A 5 26.45 -33.77 -0.64
C ASP A 5 25.06 -33.60 -0.03
N TYR A 6 24.73 -34.32 1.06
CA TYR A 6 23.37 -34.20 1.66
C TYR A 6 23.07 -32.78 2.17
N LEU A 7 24.07 -32.07 2.71
CA LEU A 7 23.90 -30.68 3.18
C LEU A 7 23.66 -29.73 2.00
N LYS A 8 24.30 -30.02 0.86
CA LYS A 8 24.16 -29.26 -0.37
C LYS A 8 22.81 -29.52 -1.02
N ASP A 9 22.37 -30.78 -1.07
CA ASP A 9 21.04 -31.15 -1.54
C ASP A 9 19.93 -30.56 -0.67
N ILE A 10 20.09 -30.57 0.66
CA ILE A 10 19.15 -29.89 1.57
C ILE A 10 19.16 -28.38 1.34
N GLN A 11 20.33 -27.77 1.08
CA GLN A 11 20.42 -26.36 0.70
C GLN A 11 19.72 -26.08 -0.64
N ASP A 12 19.90 -26.92 -1.64
CA ASP A 12 19.31 -26.79 -2.96
C ASP A 12 17.79 -27.00 -2.93
N ILE A 13 17.30 -27.96 -2.14
CA ILE A 13 15.87 -28.17 -1.86
C ILE A 13 15.28 -26.96 -1.13
N LYS A 14 15.97 -26.42 -0.11
CA LYS A 14 15.55 -25.17 0.57
C LYS A 14 15.54 -23.99 -0.39
N GLN A 15 16.54 -23.90 -1.27
CA GLN A 15 16.66 -22.81 -2.24
C GLN A 15 15.54 -22.89 -3.28
N MET A 16 15.27 -24.07 -3.85
CA MET A 16 14.12 -24.33 -4.73
C MET A 16 12.79 -24.04 -4.03
N MET A 17 12.61 -24.45 -2.77
CA MET A 17 11.40 -24.12 -2.01
C MET A 17 11.28 -22.61 -1.77
N SER A 18 12.38 -21.91 -1.48
CA SER A 18 12.36 -20.47 -1.20
C SER A 18 12.08 -19.64 -2.46
N GLN A 19 12.57 -20.09 -3.62
CA GLN A 19 12.36 -19.44 -4.92
C GLN A 19 10.97 -19.74 -5.50
N SER A 20 10.44 -20.95 -5.32
CA SER A 20 9.09 -21.30 -5.81
C SER A 20 7.95 -20.69 -4.97
N SER A 21 8.20 -20.36 -3.70
CA SER A 21 7.16 -19.93 -2.76
C SER A 21 6.99 -18.42 -2.58
N ARG A 22 7.90 -17.58 -3.11
CA ARG A 22 7.85 -16.11 -2.89
C ARG A 22 7.98 -15.33 -4.19
N PHE A 23 7.10 -14.34 -4.36
CA PHE A 23 7.18 -13.37 -5.45
C PHE A 23 8.30 -12.37 -5.18
N MET A 24 9.44 -12.55 -5.85
CA MET A 24 10.67 -11.74 -5.70
C MET A 24 10.71 -10.51 -6.62
N SER A 25 9.84 -10.46 -7.63
CA SER A 25 9.94 -9.49 -8.73
C SER A 25 9.21 -8.17 -8.48
N LEU A 26 8.74 -7.90 -7.26
CA LEU A 26 8.22 -6.59 -6.90
C LEU A 26 9.37 -5.56 -6.94
N SER A 27 9.18 -4.39 -7.56
CA SER A 27 10.22 -3.35 -7.64
C SER A 27 10.14 -2.40 -6.45
N GLY A 28 11.28 -2.03 -5.86
CA GLY A 28 11.31 -1.03 -4.77
C GLY A 28 10.93 0.38 -5.26
N LEU A 29 11.24 0.70 -6.52
CA LEU A 29 10.90 1.99 -7.14
C LEU A 29 9.39 2.25 -7.20
N SER A 30 8.57 1.19 -7.29
CA SER A 30 7.11 1.37 -7.29
C SER A 30 6.60 1.89 -5.95
N GLY A 31 7.19 1.43 -4.83
CA GLY A 31 6.85 1.93 -3.50
C GLY A 31 7.21 3.41 -3.31
N VAL A 32 8.37 3.83 -3.83
CA VAL A 32 8.79 5.23 -3.81
C VAL A 32 7.83 6.11 -4.62
N LEU A 33 7.49 5.70 -5.84
CA LEU A 33 6.56 6.45 -6.67
C LEU A 33 5.15 6.51 -6.07
N ALA A 34 4.63 5.39 -5.56
CA ALA A 34 3.34 5.36 -4.87
C ALA A 34 3.29 6.32 -3.68
N GLY A 35 4.39 6.41 -2.92
CA GLY A 35 4.49 7.36 -1.83
C GLY A 35 4.56 8.83 -2.29
N VAL A 36 5.29 9.12 -3.37
CA VAL A 36 5.30 10.47 -3.97
C VAL A 36 3.90 10.87 -4.46
N TYR A 37 3.20 9.98 -5.16
CA TYR A 37 1.83 10.24 -5.62
C TYR A 37 0.89 10.47 -4.44
N SER A 38 1.06 9.73 -3.35
CA SER A 38 0.28 9.91 -2.13
C SER A 38 0.56 11.27 -1.47
N LEU A 39 1.82 11.72 -1.40
CA LEU A 39 2.12 13.06 -0.85
C LEU A 39 1.52 14.19 -1.70
N ILE A 40 1.58 14.06 -3.04
CA ILE A 40 0.94 15.01 -3.95
C ILE A 40 -0.58 14.99 -3.76
N GLY A 41 -1.18 13.80 -3.68
CA GLY A 41 -2.60 13.62 -3.42
C GLY A 41 -3.04 14.20 -2.08
N ALA A 42 -2.25 14.02 -1.03
CA ALA A 42 -2.51 14.61 0.29
C ALA A 42 -2.44 16.13 0.25
N TRP A 43 -1.50 16.70 -0.50
CA TRP A 43 -1.41 18.15 -0.70
C TRP A 43 -2.62 18.71 -1.47
N LEU A 44 -3.05 18.03 -2.53
CA LEU A 44 -4.27 18.41 -3.26
C LEU A 44 -5.52 18.30 -2.38
N ALA A 45 -5.64 17.23 -1.60
CA ALA A 45 -6.72 17.03 -0.65
C ALA A 45 -6.74 18.12 0.44
N TYR A 46 -5.57 18.49 0.97
CA TYR A 46 -5.44 19.61 1.89
C TYR A 46 -5.95 20.90 1.24
N LYS A 47 -5.60 21.14 -0.03
CA LYS A 47 -6.08 22.31 -0.75
C LYS A 47 -7.60 22.34 -0.88
N THR A 48 -8.22 21.21 -1.23
CA THR A 48 -9.68 21.07 -1.32
C THR A 48 -10.37 21.27 0.04
N ILE A 49 -9.77 20.81 1.14
CA ILE A 49 -10.37 20.91 2.48
C ILE A 49 -10.22 22.32 3.09
N TYR A 50 -9.18 23.08 2.74
CA TYR A 50 -8.89 24.37 3.40
C TYR A 50 -9.10 25.60 2.52
N PHE A 51 -9.07 25.48 1.19
CA PHE A 51 -9.21 26.63 0.27
C PHE A 51 -10.54 26.67 -0.49
N ASP A 52 -11.19 25.53 -0.75
CA ASP A 52 -12.48 25.49 -1.47
C ASP A 52 -13.69 25.61 -0.51
N THR A 53 -13.54 25.29 0.77
CA THR A 53 -14.58 25.49 1.79
C THR A 53 -14.43 26.88 2.43
N SER A 54 -15.10 27.87 1.86
CA SER A 54 -15.16 29.27 2.35
C SER A 54 -15.91 29.46 3.69
N THR A 55 -15.90 28.48 4.59
CA THR A 55 -16.46 28.60 5.93
C THR A 55 -15.38 28.40 6.98
N SER A 56 -14.97 29.52 7.57
CA SER A 56 -14.14 29.66 8.76
C SER A 56 -14.81 28.98 9.97
N GLY A 57 -14.69 27.67 10.07
CA GLY A 57 -15.18 26.86 11.19
C GLY A 57 -14.22 25.74 11.55
N SER A 58 -14.04 25.52 12.85
CA SER A 58 -13.24 24.40 13.39
C SER A 58 -13.68 23.08 12.75
N TYR A 59 -12.75 22.13 12.61
CA TYR A 59 -12.89 20.80 11.98
C TYR A 59 -14.21 20.03 12.29
N ARG A 60 -14.89 20.38 13.38
CA ARG A 60 -16.11 19.75 13.89
C ARG A 60 -17.38 20.06 13.09
N ASP A 61 -17.43 21.15 12.33
CA ASP A 61 -18.61 21.56 11.53
C ASP A 61 -18.25 21.72 10.04
N LEU A 62 -17.38 20.83 9.52
CA LEU A 62 -17.21 20.71 8.09
C LEU A 62 -18.51 20.12 7.50
N VAL A 63 -19.45 21.00 7.14
CA VAL A 63 -20.39 20.71 6.05
C VAL A 63 -19.53 20.61 4.79
N ILE A 64 -18.85 19.47 4.62
CA ILE A 64 -18.10 19.17 3.42
C ILE A 64 -19.16 19.11 2.33
N SER A 65 -19.15 20.11 1.45
CA SER A 65 -20.01 20.09 0.26
C SER A 65 -19.84 18.75 -0.43
N PHE A 66 -20.94 18.19 -0.94
CA PHE A 66 -20.91 16.97 -1.76
C PHE A 66 -19.85 17.05 -2.87
N GLU A 67 -19.61 18.27 -3.39
CA GLU A 67 -18.55 18.55 -4.36
C GLU A 67 -17.14 18.29 -3.82
N ALA A 68 -16.85 18.69 -2.58
CA ALA A 68 -15.54 18.47 -1.96
C ALA A 68 -15.30 16.97 -1.67
N VAL A 69 -16.32 16.23 -1.21
CA VAL A 69 -16.23 14.77 -1.04
C VAL A 69 -15.94 14.10 -2.38
N TYR A 70 -16.64 14.50 -3.44
CA TYR A 70 -16.44 13.96 -4.79
C TYR A 70 -15.03 14.25 -5.31
N ARG A 71 -14.51 15.48 -5.13
CA ARG A 71 -13.13 15.84 -5.48
C ARG A 71 -12.12 15.00 -4.71
N LEU A 72 -12.31 14.81 -3.40
CA LEU A 72 -11.43 13.97 -2.57
C LEU A 72 -11.41 12.51 -3.02
N LEU A 73 -12.58 11.96 -3.37
CA LEU A 73 -12.69 10.61 -3.96
C LEU A 73 -11.94 10.52 -5.29
N LEU A 74 -12.10 11.50 -6.18
CA LEU A 74 -11.36 11.54 -7.45
C LEU A 74 -9.86 11.60 -7.24
N ILE A 75 -9.38 12.41 -6.28
CA ILE A 75 -7.95 12.47 -5.93
C ILE A 75 -7.49 11.09 -5.45
N GLY A 76 -8.20 10.48 -4.49
CA GLY A 76 -7.85 9.15 -3.97
C GLY A 76 -7.80 8.07 -5.04
N ILE A 77 -8.82 8.01 -5.91
CA ILE A 77 -8.89 7.06 -7.03
C ILE A 77 -7.75 7.31 -8.02
N SER A 78 -7.44 8.57 -8.35
CA SER A 78 -6.34 8.90 -9.26
C SER A 78 -4.98 8.45 -8.72
N VAL A 79 -4.70 8.68 -7.44
CA VAL A 79 -3.48 8.23 -6.76
C VAL A 79 -3.40 6.70 -6.78
N MET A 80 -4.52 6.02 -6.49
CA MET A 80 -4.59 4.56 -6.50
C MET A 80 -4.30 4.00 -7.90
N ILE A 81 -4.95 4.53 -8.94
CA ILE A 81 -4.76 4.09 -10.33
C ILE A 81 -3.31 4.31 -10.78
N LEU A 82 -2.75 5.51 -10.54
CA LEU A 82 -1.36 5.81 -10.90
C LEU A 82 -0.37 4.89 -10.19
N SER A 83 -0.59 4.62 -8.90
CA SER A 83 0.27 3.72 -8.12
C SER A 83 0.18 2.27 -8.61
N ILE A 84 -1.01 1.79 -8.97
CA ILE A 84 -1.19 0.44 -9.51
C ILE A 84 -0.54 0.32 -10.89
N ILE A 85 -0.79 1.26 -11.80
CA ILE A 85 -0.23 1.22 -13.17
C ILE A 85 1.30 1.21 -13.12
N THR A 86 1.88 2.13 -12.35
CA THR A 86 3.34 2.22 -12.21
C THR A 86 3.94 1.02 -11.49
N GLY A 87 3.26 0.50 -10.46
CA GLY A 87 3.65 -0.70 -9.75
C GLY A 87 3.68 -1.94 -10.63
N LEU A 88 2.64 -2.15 -11.44
CA LEU A 88 2.56 -3.25 -12.39
C LEU A 88 3.62 -3.09 -13.49
N PHE A 89 3.75 -1.91 -14.08
CA PHE A 89 4.73 -1.64 -15.15
C PHE A 89 6.17 -1.90 -14.71
N LEU A 90 6.58 -1.38 -13.55
CA LEU A 90 7.94 -1.58 -13.03
C LEU A 90 8.20 -3.02 -12.61
N SER A 91 7.21 -3.68 -12.01
CA SER A 91 7.35 -5.08 -11.59
C SER A 91 7.41 -6.03 -12.80
N LEU A 92 6.64 -5.77 -13.86
CA LEU A 92 6.73 -6.48 -15.15
C LEU A 92 8.10 -6.29 -15.80
N ARG A 93 8.61 -5.05 -15.81
CA ARG A 93 9.95 -4.75 -16.35
C ARG A 93 11.06 -5.43 -15.56
N LYS A 94 10.90 -5.58 -14.24
CA LYS A 94 11.85 -6.29 -13.38
C LYS A 94 11.78 -7.81 -13.62
N ALA A 95 10.59 -8.39 -13.70
CA ALA A 95 10.39 -9.81 -13.96
C ALA A 95 11.00 -10.24 -15.31
N THR A 96 10.77 -9.45 -16.37
CA THR A 96 11.33 -9.71 -17.70
C THR A 96 12.86 -9.63 -17.73
N LYS A 97 13.47 -8.67 -17.02
CA LYS A 97 14.94 -8.60 -16.85
C LYS A 97 15.49 -9.77 -16.04
N GLY A 98 14.74 -10.26 -15.05
CA GLY A 98 15.11 -11.39 -14.20
C GLY A 98 14.88 -12.77 -14.82
N LYS A 99 14.31 -12.86 -16.04
CA LYS A 99 13.87 -14.11 -16.68
C LYS A 99 12.87 -14.91 -15.82
N GLU A 100 12.11 -14.24 -14.95
CA GLU A 100 11.04 -14.85 -14.15
C GLU A 100 9.68 -14.58 -14.79
N GLU A 101 8.78 -15.57 -14.76
CA GLU A 101 7.38 -15.35 -15.13
C GLU A 101 6.67 -14.51 -14.06
N PHE A 102 6.22 -13.31 -14.44
CA PHE A 102 5.45 -12.42 -13.57
C PHE A 102 4.13 -13.05 -13.10
N TRP A 103 3.51 -13.88 -13.96
CA TRP A 103 2.22 -14.50 -13.70
C TRP A 103 2.39 -15.97 -13.35
N ASN A 104 2.64 -16.27 -12.08
CA ASN A 104 2.83 -17.61 -11.57
C ASN A 104 1.83 -17.90 -10.43
N PRO A 105 1.70 -19.16 -9.97
CA PRO A 105 0.76 -19.51 -8.89
C PRO A 105 0.95 -18.68 -7.62
N THR A 106 2.18 -18.26 -7.32
CA THR A 106 2.53 -17.45 -6.15
C THR A 106 2.08 -16.00 -6.32
N SER A 107 2.24 -15.38 -7.50
CA SER A 107 1.76 -14.02 -7.76
C SER A 107 0.24 -13.95 -7.78
N ARG A 108 -0.45 -14.98 -8.30
CA ARG A 108 -1.90 -15.08 -8.21
C ARG A 108 -2.39 -15.18 -6.76
N ARG A 109 -1.73 -16.01 -5.93
CA ARG A 109 -2.05 -16.11 -4.48
C ARG A 109 -1.80 -14.79 -3.75
N LEU A 110 -0.70 -14.10 -4.05
CA LEU A 110 -0.40 -12.78 -3.51
C LEU A 110 -1.53 -11.80 -3.83
N LEU A 111 -1.91 -11.69 -5.12
CA LEU A 111 -2.95 -10.76 -5.58
C LEU A 111 -4.29 -11.04 -4.91
N ILE A 112 -4.72 -12.30 -4.83
CA ILE A 112 -5.99 -12.66 -4.18
C ILE A 112 -5.95 -12.28 -2.70
N ASN A 113 -4.88 -12.62 -1.99
CA ASN A 113 -4.76 -12.32 -0.56
C ASN A 113 -4.61 -10.81 -0.28
N PHE A 114 -4.05 -10.05 -1.21
CA PHE A 114 -4.02 -8.59 -1.15
C PHE A 114 -5.39 -7.98 -1.43
N LEU A 115 -6.11 -8.46 -2.45
CA LEU A 115 -7.39 -7.91 -2.88
C LEU A 115 -8.52 -8.17 -1.88
N ILE A 116 -8.52 -9.29 -1.16
CA ILE A 116 -9.60 -9.60 -0.22
C ILE A 116 -9.77 -8.47 0.83
N PRO A 117 -8.76 -8.11 1.66
CA PRO A 117 -8.93 -7.01 2.61
C PRO A 117 -9.13 -5.66 1.95
N LEU A 118 -8.48 -5.42 0.80
CA LEU A 118 -8.56 -4.13 0.10
C LEU A 118 -9.96 -3.86 -0.45
N LEU A 119 -10.58 -4.84 -1.11
CA LEU A 119 -11.93 -4.70 -1.67
C LEU A 119 -12.99 -4.66 -0.57
N THR A 120 -12.86 -5.49 0.46
CA THR A 120 -13.76 -5.43 1.63
C THR A 120 -13.67 -4.06 2.30
N GLY A 121 -12.47 -3.55 2.52
CA GLY A 121 -12.25 -2.22 3.08
C GLY A 121 -12.77 -1.10 2.18
N GLY A 122 -12.48 -1.17 0.88
CA GLY A 122 -12.95 -0.18 -0.10
C GLY A 122 -14.47 -0.10 -0.15
N PHE A 123 -15.16 -1.23 -0.19
CA PHE A 123 -16.62 -1.29 -0.11
C PHE A 123 -17.13 -0.66 1.20
N PHE A 124 -16.52 -1.02 2.33
CA PHE A 124 -16.90 -0.47 3.63
C PHE A 124 -16.68 1.04 3.74
N ILE A 125 -15.59 1.56 3.16
CA ILE A 125 -15.30 3.00 3.11
C ILE A 125 -16.34 3.73 2.25
N VAL A 126 -16.73 3.19 1.09
CA VAL A 126 -17.78 3.78 0.25
C VAL A 126 -19.11 3.82 1.01
N PHE A 127 -19.45 2.75 1.73
CA PHE A 127 -20.63 2.73 2.61
C PHE A 127 -20.57 3.81 3.70
N LEU A 128 -19.41 4.03 4.34
CA LEU A 128 -19.26 5.08 5.35
C LEU A 128 -19.42 6.49 4.76
N ILE A 129 -18.92 6.70 3.55
CA ILE A 129 -19.11 7.96 2.81
C ILE A 129 -20.61 8.18 2.54
N GLU A 130 -21.34 7.14 2.12
CA GLU A 130 -22.80 7.22 1.93
C GLU A 130 -23.54 7.58 3.24
N LYS A 131 -23.05 7.09 4.39
CA LYS A 131 -23.60 7.42 5.71
C LYS A 131 -23.06 8.73 6.32
N ASN A 132 -22.30 9.52 5.55
CA ASN A 132 -21.68 10.77 6.00
C ASN A 132 -20.71 10.61 7.18
N ILE A 133 -20.14 9.42 7.39
CA ILE A 133 -19.14 9.14 8.43
C ILE A 133 -17.73 9.29 7.83
N LEU A 134 -17.36 10.54 7.54
CA LEU A 134 -16.12 10.85 6.79
C LEU A 134 -14.85 10.77 7.65
N GLU A 135 -14.97 10.99 8.96
CA GLU A 135 -13.85 11.01 9.91
C GLU A 135 -13.08 9.67 9.94
N LEU A 136 -13.79 8.56 9.72
CA LEU A 136 -13.21 7.22 9.75
C LEU A 136 -12.59 6.77 8.43
N VAL A 137 -12.78 7.52 7.34
CA VAL A 137 -12.28 7.14 6.01
C VAL A 137 -10.75 7.03 6.00
N ALA A 138 -10.06 8.06 6.49
CA ALA A 138 -8.59 8.07 6.54
C ALA A 138 -8.00 6.93 7.40
N PRO A 139 -8.39 6.73 8.68
CA PRO A 139 -7.86 5.62 9.47
C PRO A 139 -8.20 4.25 8.88
N LEU A 140 -9.41 4.05 8.35
CA LEU A 140 -9.79 2.75 7.79
C LEU A 140 -9.06 2.43 6.49
N THR A 141 -8.80 3.41 5.62
CA THR A 141 -7.97 3.18 4.42
C THR A 141 -6.58 2.65 4.79
N LEU A 142 -5.95 3.22 5.83
CA LEU A 142 -4.66 2.76 6.35
C LEU A 142 -4.74 1.34 6.92
N ILE A 143 -5.77 1.06 7.74
CA ILE A 143 -5.95 -0.25 8.37
C ILE A 143 -6.17 -1.35 7.32
N PHE A 144 -7.11 -1.16 6.39
CA PHE A 144 -7.42 -2.16 5.37
C PHE A 144 -6.28 -2.37 4.38
N TYR A 145 -5.56 -1.30 4.02
CA TYR A 145 -4.33 -1.43 3.24
C TYR A 145 -3.24 -2.18 4.01
N GLY A 146 -3.05 -1.86 5.29
CA GLY A 146 -2.10 -2.57 6.15
C GLY A 146 -2.43 -4.06 6.29
N LEU A 147 -3.71 -4.41 6.46
CA LEU A 147 -4.19 -5.79 6.46
C LEU A 147 -3.97 -6.48 5.12
N ALA A 148 -4.20 -5.79 3.99
CA ALA A 148 -3.89 -6.30 2.66
C ALA A 148 -2.39 -6.63 2.52
N CYS A 149 -1.51 -5.74 2.98
CA CYS A 149 -0.07 -5.97 3.00
C CYS A 149 0.33 -7.14 3.89
N VAL A 150 -0.19 -7.23 5.12
CA VAL A 150 0.11 -8.35 6.04
C VAL A 150 -0.35 -9.68 5.43
N ASN A 151 -1.54 -9.72 4.83
CA ASN A 151 -2.05 -10.95 4.23
C ASN A 151 -1.26 -11.36 2.98
N ALA A 152 -0.88 -10.39 2.14
CA ALA A 152 -0.03 -10.61 0.96
C ALA A 152 1.41 -11.01 1.33
N SER A 153 1.93 -10.54 2.48
CA SER A 153 3.33 -10.73 2.90
C SER A 153 3.79 -12.19 2.96
N LYS A 154 2.85 -13.14 3.15
CA LYS A 154 3.15 -14.59 3.13
C LYS A 154 3.67 -15.09 1.78
N TYR A 155 3.32 -14.39 0.70
CA TYR A 155 3.61 -14.78 -0.68
C TYR A 155 4.65 -13.86 -1.34
N THR A 156 5.25 -12.94 -0.59
CA THR A 156 6.27 -12.01 -1.08
C THR A 156 7.42 -11.89 -0.07
N LEU A 157 8.29 -10.89 -0.26
CA LEU A 157 9.36 -10.57 0.64
C LEU A 157 8.78 -10.22 2.03
N GLY A 158 9.39 -10.79 3.07
CA GLY A 158 8.94 -10.59 4.45
C GLY A 158 8.91 -9.11 4.89
N ASP A 159 9.64 -8.24 4.18
CA ASP A 159 9.70 -6.82 4.46
C ASP A 159 8.32 -6.12 4.27
N VAL A 160 7.45 -6.61 3.37
CA VAL A 160 6.07 -6.10 3.19
C VAL A 160 5.23 -6.25 4.46
N ARG A 161 5.53 -7.26 5.30
CA ARG A 161 4.83 -7.48 6.56
C ARG A 161 5.04 -6.32 7.53
N TYR A 162 6.27 -5.80 7.62
CA TYR A 162 6.58 -4.67 8.50
C TYR A 162 5.89 -3.40 8.04
N LEU A 163 5.84 -3.14 6.73
CA LEU A 163 5.04 -2.04 6.17
C LEU A 163 3.57 -2.19 6.59
N GLY A 164 2.99 -3.36 6.38
CA GLY A 164 1.58 -3.60 6.73
C GLY A 164 1.28 -3.40 8.22
N ILE A 165 2.15 -3.87 9.11
CA ILE A 165 2.00 -3.66 10.56
C ILE A 165 2.09 -2.17 10.90
N THR A 166 3.04 -1.43 10.32
CA THR A 166 3.18 0.01 10.54
C THR A 166 1.92 0.77 10.08
N GLN A 167 1.33 0.40 8.95
CA GLN A 167 0.08 1.01 8.46
C GLN A 167 -1.10 0.71 9.39
N ILE A 168 -1.21 -0.51 9.90
CA ILE A 168 -2.26 -0.88 10.87
C ILE A 168 -2.09 -0.04 12.14
N LEU A 169 -0.88 0.08 12.68
CA LEU A 169 -0.62 0.85 13.89
C LEU A 169 -0.92 2.34 13.68
N LEU A 170 -0.49 2.92 12.56
CA LEU A 170 -0.80 4.31 12.21
C LEU A 170 -2.30 4.54 12.03
N GLY A 171 -3.00 3.61 11.37
CA GLY A 171 -4.43 3.69 11.17
C GLY A 171 -5.21 3.58 12.48
N LEU A 172 -4.82 2.67 13.37
CA LEU A 172 -5.40 2.58 14.72
C LEU A 172 -5.13 3.84 15.54
N LEU A 173 -3.90 4.36 15.53
CA LEU A 173 -3.57 5.59 16.24
C LEU A 173 -4.36 6.78 15.69
N SER A 174 -4.56 6.84 14.37
CA SER A 174 -5.35 7.86 13.69
C SER A 174 -6.82 7.87 14.14
N THR A 175 -7.38 6.74 14.61
CA THR A 175 -8.75 6.71 15.17
C THR A 175 -8.92 7.53 16.44
N TRP A 176 -7.85 7.76 17.22
CA TRP A 176 -7.88 8.64 18.39
C TRP A 176 -7.70 10.11 18.01
N PHE A 177 -7.21 10.40 16.80
CA PHE A 177 -6.86 11.74 16.33
C PHE A 177 -7.54 12.03 14.98
N LEU A 178 -8.85 11.90 14.93
CA LEU A 178 -9.66 11.99 13.69
C LEU A 178 -9.40 13.31 12.93
N SER A 179 -9.22 14.42 13.64
CA SER A 179 -8.89 15.73 13.05
C SER A 179 -7.59 15.77 12.24
N TYR A 180 -6.67 14.84 12.51
CA TYR A 180 -5.39 14.73 11.83
C TYR A 180 -5.37 13.59 10.81
N GLY A 181 -6.54 13.05 10.41
CA GLY A 181 -6.64 11.90 9.50
C GLY A 181 -5.82 12.04 8.22
N LEU A 182 -5.83 13.23 7.59
CA LEU A 182 -5.04 13.49 6.37
C LEU A 182 -3.52 13.43 6.63
N LEU A 183 -3.07 13.88 7.80
CA LEU A 183 -1.66 13.82 8.19
C LEU A 183 -1.21 12.37 8.38
N PHE A 184 -2.00 11.57 9.10
CA PHE A 184 -1.73 10.13 9.24
C PHE A 184 -1.76 9.42 7.89
N TRP A 185 -2.69 9.80 7.01
CA TRP A 185 -2.77 9.27 5.66
C TRP A 185 -1.51 9.58 4.84
N ALA A 186 -1.03 10.83 4.89
CA ALA A 186 0.21 11.25 4.22
C ALA A 186 1.46 10.57 4.81
N LEU A 187 1.51 10.38 6.13
CA LEU A 187 2.58 9.63 6.80
C LEU A 187 2.59 8.17 6.36
N GLY A 188 1.43 7.50 6.40
CA GLY A 188 1.30 6.10 6.02
C GLY A 188 1.52 5.89 4.53
N PHE A 189 0.63 6.40 3.68
CA PHE A 189 0.70 6.15 2.25
C PHE A 189 1.86 6.88 1.55
N GLY A 190 2.32 8.02 2.10
CA GLY A 190 3.45 8.76 1.56
C GLY A 190 4.77 8.30 2.16
N VAL A 191 5.07 8.75 3.37
CA VAL A 191 6.40 8.60 3.99
C VAL A 191 6.76 7.13 4.20
N CYS A 192 5.88 6.31 4.79
CA CYS A 192 6.20 4.91 5.03
C CYS A 192 6.42 4.13 3.74
N ASN A 193 5.65 4.40 2.67
CA ASN A 193 5.87 3.77 1.37
C ASN A 193 7.17 4.22 0.70
N ILE A 194 7.57 5.48 0.82
CA ILE A 194 8.86 5.96 0.32
C ILE A 194 10.01 5.26 1.05
N LEU A 195 9.94 5.19 2.38
CA LEU A 195 10.95 4.53 3.19
C LEU A 195 11.04 3.04 2.85
N TYR A 196 9.90 2.36 2.80
CA TYR A 196 9.83 0.94 2.43
C TYR A 196 10.38 0.70 1.02
N GLY A 197 9.91 1.46 0.02
CA GLY A 197 10.35 1.34 -1.37
C GLY A 197 11.85 1.59 -1.53
N SER A 198 12.40 2.56 -0.78
CA SER A 198 13.83 2.85 -0.76
C SER A 198 14.63 1.68 -0.16
N ILE A 199 14.21 1.15 0.99
CA ILE A 199 14.85 -0.02 1.62
C ILE A 199 14.84 -1.20 0.67
N MET A 200 13.70 -1.46 0.04
CA MET A 200 13.53 -2.54 -0.92
C MET A 200 14.42 -2.35 -2.15
N TYR A 201 14.53 -1.12 -2.67
CA TYR A 201 15.40 -0.80 -3.79
C TYR A 201 16.88 -1.06 -3.45
N PHE A 202 17.36 -0.57 -2.32
CA PHE A 202 18.76 -0.77 -1.92
C PHE A 202 19.10 -2.22 -1.59
N LYS A 203 18.15 -2.97 -1.02
CA LYS A 203 18.39 -4.35 -0.58
C LYS A 203 18.26 -5.38 -1.73
N TYR A 204 17.37 -5.14 -2.68
CA TYR A 204 17.03 -6.14 -3.71
C TYR A 204 17.17 -5.66 -5.16
N ASP A 205 17.12 -4.35 -5.46
CA ASP A 205 17.17 -3.84 -6.84
C ASP A 205 18.55 -3.28 -7.23
N ARG A 206 19.37 -2.82 -6.29
CA ARG A 206 20.70 -2.20 -6.54
C ARG A 206 21.81 -3.24 -6.81
N LYS A 207 21.52 -4.34 -7.51
CA LYS A 207 22.54 -5.26 -8.03
C LYS A 207 22.59 -5.21 -9.55
#